data_AF-A0A661E781-F1
#
_entry.id   AF-A0A661E781-F1
#
_cell.length_a   1.000
_cell.length_b   1.000
_cell.length_c   1.000
_cell.angle_alpha   90.00
_cell.angle_beta   90.00
_cell.angle_gamma   90.00
#
_symmetry.space_group_name_H-M   'P 1'
#
loop_
_entity.id
_entity.type
_entity.pdbx_description
1 polymer ?
#
loop_
_entity_poly.entity_id
_entity_poly.type
_entity_poly.pdbx_seq_one_letter_code
_entity_poly.pdbx_strand_id
1 'polypeptide(L)'
;AHSNVAHLFFENDRHLPAEDNLTVLAGIVGTYPNAFFQVSEQNLGEFVNSVEQLKTTQDYTILKDKFAIRRTNSEFWQYADKLHAWYKAQQAPSAGLLDFNRLENK
;
A
#
# COMPACT_ATOMS: atom_id res chain seq x y z
N ALA A 1 -8.92 5.74 12.85
CA ALA A 1 -9.80 4.61 13.23
C ALA A 1 -11.25 5.10 13.26
N HIS A 2 -12.23 4.25 13.56
CA HIS A 2 -13.63 4.69 13.60
C HIS A 2 -14.31 4.29 14.91
N SER A 3 -15.07 5.22 15.50
CA SER A 3 -15.93 4.91 16.65
C SER A 3 -17.08 3.97 16.27
N ASN A 4 -17.54 4.02 15.01
CA ASN A 4 -18.58 3.16 14.46
C ASN A 4 -18.52 3.13 12.90
N VAL A 5 -18.78 1.96 12.30
CA VAL A 5 -18.80 1.70 10.83
C VAL A 5 -20.19 1.28 10.27
N ALA A 6 -21.27 1.41 11.06
CA ALA A 6 -22.62 0.95 10.69
C ALA A 6 -23.37 1.87 9.69
N HIS A 7 -22.77 2.99 9.27
CA HIS A 7 -23.43 4.00 8.43
C HIS A 7 -22.63 4.30 7.16
N LEU A 8 -23.34 4.47 6.05
CA LEU A 8 -22.77 4.73 4.72
C LEU A 8 -22.33 6.20 4.50
N PHE A 9 -22.72 7.13 5.37
CA PHE A 9 -22.49 8.57 5.21
C PHE A 9 -21.91 9.21 6.48
N PHE A 10 -21.30 10.39 6.36
CA PHE A 10 -20.71 11.16 7.48
C PHE A 10 -19.52 10.47 8.16
N GLU A 11 -18.63 9.86 7.37
CA GLU A 11 -17.45 9.15 7.88
C GLU A 11 -16.56 10.03 8.76
N ASN A 12 -16.35 11.29 8.35
CA ASN A 12 -15.54 12.26 9.08
C ASN A 12 -15.98 12.48 10.54
N ASP A 13 -17.29 12.43 10.82
CA ASP A 13 -17.83 12.64 12.18
C ASP A 13 -17.49 11.49 13.14
N ARG A 14 -17.10 10.33 12.58
CA ARG A 14 -16.78 9.11 13.33
C ARG A 14 -15.32 8.72 13.21
N HIS A 15 -14.56 9.42 12.37
CA HIS A 15 -13.14 9.21 12.25
C HIS A 15 -12.43 9.69 13.52
N LEU A 16 -11.57 8.84 14.07
CA LEU A 16 -10.74 9.11 15.25
C LEU A 16 -9.27 9.07 14.82
N PRO A 17 -8.68 10.20 14.36
CA PRO A 17 -7.30 10.23 13.87
C PRO A 17 -6.28 9.88 14.93
N ALA A 18 -6.54 10.23 16.20
CA ALA A 18 -5.64 9.94 17.31
C ALA A 18 -5.47 8.43 17.58
N GLU A 19 -6.37 7.61 17.04
CA GLU A 19 -6.32 6.15 17.14
C GLU A 19 -5.81 5.48 15.86
N ASP A 20 -5.43 6.24 14.84
CA ASP A 20 -4.75 5.69 13.68
C ASP A 20 -3.38 5.15 14.08
N ASN A 21 -3.04 3.97 13.53
CA ASN A 21 -1.73 3.37 13.70
C ASN A 21 -1.18 2.94 12.33
N LEU A 22 0.15 2.89 12.26
CA LEU A 22 0.87 2.32 11.15
C LEU A 22 1.68 1.14 11.66
N THR A 23 1.47 -0.03 11.06
CA THR A 23 2.23 -1.24 11.37
C THR A 23 3.06 -1.65 10.16
N VAL A 24 4.34 -1.91 10.38
CA VAL A 24 5.23 -2.47 9.36
C VAL A 24 5.48 -3.93 9.70
N LEU A 25 5.24 -4.81 8.72
CA LEU A 25 5.36 -6.25 8.87
C LEU A 25 6.37 -6.81 7.87
N ALA A 26 7.00 -7.92 8.23
CA ALA A 26 7.81 -8.69 7.29
C ALA A 26 6.93 -9.62 6.46
N GLY A 27 7.01 -9.50 5.14
CA GLY A 27 6.25 -10.29 4.18
C GLY A 27 4.89 -9.70 3.81
N ILE A 28 4.02 -10.53 3.24
CA ILE A 28 2.72 -10.10 2.70
C ILE A 28 1.61 -10.50 3.67
N VAL A 29 0.69 -9.56 3.93
CA VAL A 29 -0.48 -9.76 4.77
C VAL A 29 -1.73 -9.26 4.04
N GLY A 30 -2.78 -10.08 4.07
CA GLY A 30 -4.03 -9.81 3.36
C GLY A 30 -3.93 -10.11 1.86
N THR A 31 -5.04 -9.88 1.17
CA THR A 31 -5.20 -10.24 -0.25
C THR A 31 -5.60 -9.06 -1.14
N TYR A 32 -5.82 -7.87 -0.57
CA TYR A 32 -6.32 -6.69 -1.30
C TYR A 32 -5.35 -5.51 -1.14
N PRO A 33 -4.22 -5.49 -1.86
CA PRO A 33 -3.29 -4.36 -1.80
C PRO A 33 -3.94 -3.09 -2.38
N ASN A 34 -3.75 -1.97 -1.69
CA ASN A 34 -4.21 -0.65 -2.16
C ASN A 34 -3.17 0.02 -3.06
N ALA A 35 -1.87 -0.14 -2.77
CA ALA A 35 -0.78 0.43 -3.57
C ALA A 35 0.45 -0.48 -3.53
N PHE A 36 1.29 -0.39 -4.57
CA PHE A 36 2.61 -1.00 -4.60
C PHE A 36 3.68 0.07 -4.66
N PHE A 37 4.75 -0.13 -3.90
CA PHE A 37 5.96 0.68 -3.95
C PHE A 37 7.16 -0.22 -4.21
N GLN A 38 8.01 0.16 -5.15
CA GLN A 38 9.27 -0.51 -5.41
C GLN A 38 10.39 0.45 -5.03
N VAL A 39 11.16 0.08 -4.01
CA VAL A 39 12.18 0.94 -3.41
C VAL A 39 13.50 0.18 -3.39
N SER A 40 14.56 0.76 -3.95
CA SER A 40 15.90 0.21 -3.83
C SER A 40 16.50 0.56 -2.46
N GLU A 41 17.47 -0.23 -2.00
CA GLU A 41 18.15 0.03 -0.72
C GLU A 41 18.72 1.45 -0.63
N GLN A 42 19.29 1.97 -1.72
CA GLN A 42 19.87 3.31 -1.77
C GLN A 42 18.81 4.42 -1.60
N ASN A 43 17.57 4.15 -2.02
CA ASN A 43 16.47 5.12 -1.95
C ASN A 43 15.59 4.92 -0.71
N LEU A 44 15.87 3.92 0.13
CA LEU A 44 15.02 3.57 1.27
C LEU A 44 14.89 4.74 2.27
N GLY A 45 16.00 5.41 2.59
CA GLY A 45 15.97 6.56 3.50
C GLY A 45 15.10 7.70 2.99
N GLU A 46 15.14 7.97 1.69
CA GLU A 46 14.29 8.99 1.07
C GLU A 46 12.81 8.58 1.06
N PHE A 47 12.52 7.31 0.79
CA PHE A 47 11.16 6.79 0.85
C PHE A 47 10.56 6.93 2.25
N VAL A 48 11.28 6.51 3.29
CA VAL A 48 10.84 6.64 4.69
C VAL A 48 10.59 8.11 5.04
N ASN A 49 11.54 9.00 4.74
CA ASN A 49 11.38 10.43 4.99
C ASN A 49 10.14 11.00 4.27
N SER A 50 9.88 10.57 3.04
CA SER A 50 8.71 11.02 2.27
C SER A 50 7.40 10.54 2.89
N VAL A 51 7.36 9.30 3.39
CA VAL A 51 6.19 8.73 4.09
C VAL A 51 5.94 9.45 5.41
N GLU A 52 6.98 9.73 6.21
CA GLU A 52 6.86 10.44 7.49
C GLU A 52 6.36 11.88 7.36
N GLN A 53 6.58 12.53 6.20
CA GLN A 53 6.18 13.91 5.95
C GLN A 53 4.82 14.05 5.26
N LEU A 54 4.11 12.95 4.98
CA LEU A 54 2.78 13.01 4.36
C LEU A 54 1.78 13.79 5.23
N LYS A 55 1.25 14.88 4.68
CA LYS A 55 0.21 15.70 5.34
C LYS A 55 -1.01 15.94 4.45
N THR A 56 -0.81 15.86 3.14
CA THR A 56 -1.81 16.18 2.14
C THR A 56 -1.86 15.12 1.04
N THR A 57 -2.96 15.13 0.27
CA THR A 57 -3.08 14.32 -0.94
C THR A 57 -1.98 14.61 -1.95
N GLN A 58 -1.51 15.87 -2.01
CA GLN A 58 -0.43 16.26 -2.92
C GLN A 58 0.90 15.58 -2.55
N ASP A 59 1.22 15.50 -1.25
CA ASP A 59 2.41 14.81 -0.77
C ASP A 59 2.36 13.33 -1.15
N TYR A 60 1.18 12.72 -1.04
CA TYR A 60 0.96 11.32 -1.42
C TYR A 60 1.12 11.10 -2.94
N THR A 61 0.62 12.01 -3.77
CA THR A 61 0.85 11.97 -5.23
C THR A 61 2.35 12.02 -5.55
N ILE A 62 3.10 12.92 -4.92
CA ILE A 62 4.57 13.03 -5.14
C ILE A 62 5.28 11.74 -4.73
N LEU A 63 4.92 11.14 -3.58
CA LEU A 63 5.46 9.85 -3.15
C LEU A 63 5.20 8.77 -4.20
N LYS A 64 3.97 8.69 -4.72
CA LYS A 64 3.59 7.68 -5.72
C LYS A 64 4.27 7.90 -7.07
N ASP A 65 4.41 9.14 -7.51
CA ASP A 65 5.08 9.45 -8.78
C ASP A 65 6.54 8.99 -8.77
N LYS A 66 7.17 8.98 -7.60
CA LYS A 66 8.55 8.56 -7.45
C LYS A 66 8.72 7.05 -7.22
N PHE A 67 7.85 6.42 -6.44
CA PHE A 67 8.09 5.06 -5.94
C PHE A 67 7.03 4.03 -6.32
N ALA A 68 5.85 4.44 -6.79
CA ALA A 68 4.75 3.51 -6.98
C ALA A 68 4.85 2.71 -8.29
N ILE A 69 4.46 1.44 -8.22
CA ILE A 69 4.21 0.60 -9.39
C ILE A 69 2.70 0.63 -9.68
N ARG A 70 2.31 1.54 -10.57
CA ARG A 70 0.92 1.74 -11.00
C ARG A 70 0.52 0.67 -12.02
N ARG A 71 -0.77 0.41 -12.17
CA ARG A 71 -1.27 -0.57 -13.17
C ARG A 71 -0.96 -0.15 -14.61
N THR A 72 -0.78 1.15 -14.84
CA THR A 72 -0.36 1.72 -16.13
C THR A 72 1.13 1.59 -16.41
N ASN A 73 1.95 1.19 -15.44
CA ASN A 73 3.37 0.94 -15.65
C ASN A 73 3.56 -0.28 -16.57
N SER A 74 4.45 -0.19 -17.57
CA SER A 74 4.71 -1.30 -18.51
C SER A 74 5.19 -2.56 -17.81
N GLU A 75 5.91 -2.41 -16.70
CA GLU A 75 6.49 -3.51 -15.92
C GLU A 75 5.55 -4.02 -14.82
N PHE A 76 4.32 -3.50 -14.74
CA PHE A 76 3.37 -3.85 -13.66
C PHE A 76 3.18 -5.37 -13.51
N TRP A 77 2.92 -6.08 -14.62
CA TRP A 77 2.69 -7.52 -14.57
C TRP A 77 3.95 -8.29 -14.21
N GLN A 78 5.11 -7.87 -14.72
CA GLN A 78 6.38 -8.50 -14.37
C GLN A 78 6.69 -8.35 -12.87
N TYR A 79 6.39 -7.19 -12.29
CA TYR A 79 6.49 -6.95 -10.86
C TYR A 79 5.51 -7.83 -10.06
N ALA A 80 4.24 -7.87 -10.46
CA ALA A 80 3.21 -8.66 -9.80
C ALA A 80 3.51 -10.17 -9.81
N ASP A 81 4.05 -10.69 -10.92
CA ASP A 81 4.46 -12.08 -11.04
C ASP A 81 5.63 -12.41 -10.11
N LYS A 82 6.64 -11.53 -10.04
CA LYS A 82 7.77 -11.67 -9.10
C LYS A 82 7.28 -11.68 -7.65
N LEU A 83 6.35 -10.79 -7.30
CA LEU A 83 5.77 -10.72 -5.97
C LEU A 83 5.02 -12.01 -5.60
N HIS A 84 4.19 -12.53 -6.50
CA HIS A 84 3.47 -13.80 -6.27
C HIS A 84 4.42 -15.01 -6.20
N ALA A 85 5.47 -15.04 -7.03
CA ALA A 85 6.48 -16.10 -6.97
C ALA A 85 7.20 -16.10 -5.61
N TRP A 86 7.59 -14.91 -5.12
CA TRP A 86 8.15 -14.75 -3.79
C TRP A 86 7.16 -15.16 -2.71
N TYR A 87 5.89 -14.73 -2.82
CA TYR A 87 4.86 -15.04 -1.82
C TYR A 87 4.66 -16.55 -1.68
N LYS A 88 4.55 -17.26 -2.81
CA LYS A 88 4.43 -18.71 -2.86
C LYS A 88 5.65 -19.43 -2.29
N ALA A 89 6.85 -18.92 -2.56
CA ALA A 89 8.10 -19.54 -2.10
C ALA A 89 8.35 -19.33 -0.60
N GLN A 90 8.05 -18.14 -0.07
CA GLN A 90 8.44 -17.73 1.28
C GLN A 90 7.32 -17.87 2.31
N GLN A 91 6.05 -17.82 1.88
CA GLN A 91 4.89 -17.87 2.76
C GLN A 91 3.85 -18.88 2.22
N ALA A 92 4.32 -20.02 1.72
CA ALA A 92 3.50 -21.05 1.07
C ALA A 92 2.18 -21.42 1.81
N PRO A 93 2.14 -21.55 3.15
CA PRO A 93 0.89 -21.89 3.86
C PRO A 93 -0.21 -20.83 3.76
N SER A 94 0.15 -19.56 3.61
CA SER A 94 -0.80 -18.44 3.48
C SER A 94 -0.88 -17.88 2.05
N ALA A 95 0.00 -18.32 1.16
CA ALA A 95 0.11 -17.81 -0.19
C ALA A 95 -1.19 -18.02 -0.99
N GLY A 96 -1.71 -16.92 -1.51
CA GLY A 96 -2.89 -16.88 -2.36
C GLY A 96 -2.71 -15.85 -3.48
N LEU A 97 -3.78 -15.61 -4.24
CA LEU A 97 -3.80 -14.55 -5.23
C LEU A 97 -4.08 -13.21 -4.54
N LEU A 98 -3.29 -12.20 -4.90
CA LEU A 98 -3.55 -10.82 -4.58
C LEU A 98 -4.57 -10.26 -5.58
N ASP A 99 -5.67 -9.71 -5.08
CA ASP A 99 -6.72 -9.09 -5.87
C ASP A 99 -6.40 -7.61 -6.09
N PHE A 100 -6.15 -7.26 -7.36
CA PHE A 100 -5.79 -5.90 -7.78
C PHE A 100 -7.00 -5.01 -8.11
N ASN A 101 -8.24 -5.44 -7.87
CA ASN A 101 -9.44 -4.63 -8.12
C ASN A 101 -9.50 -3.35 -7.27
N ARG A 102 -8.81 -3.34 -6.12
CA ARG A 102 -8.70 -2.17 -5.23
C ARG A 102 -7.40 -1.40 -5.38
N LEU A 103 -6.54 -1.82 -6.32
CA LEU A 103 -5.26 -1.17 -6.53
C LEU A 103 -5.47 0.24 -7.10
N GLU A 104 -4.94 1.23 -6.40
CA GLU A 104 -5.03 2.62 -6.78
C GLU A 104 -4.25 2.91 -8.06
N ASN A 105 -4.90 3.53 -9.03
CA ASN A 105 -4.28 3.91 -10.30
C ASN A 105 -4.08 5.43 -10.46
N LYS A 106 -4.50 6.23 -9.46
CA LYS A 106 -4.38 7.69 -9.40
C LYS A 106 -3.10 8.11 -8.72
#